data_AF-A0A2W4JSW9-F1
#
_entry.id   AF-A0A2W4JSW9-F1
#
_cell.length_a   1.000
_cell.length_b   1.000
_cell.length_c   1.000
_cell.angle_alpha   90.00
_cell.angle_beta   90.00
_cell.angle_gamma   90.00
#
_symmetry.space_group_name_H-M   'P 1'
#
loop_
_entity.id
_entity.type
_entity.pdbx_description
1 polymer ?
#
loop_
_entity_poly.entity_id
_entity_poly.type
_entity_poly.pdbx_seq_one_letter_code
_entity_poly.pdbx_strand_id
1 'polypeptide(L)'
;MTVIWENTVMVVQGHDGFTLDELLTEVGKLVTSLGLLGVQKDNRVSDLPDVRTVRYYTSLGLIDRPQIVGRQGIYGRRHILQLLAIKALQTLSLPLQEIQNKLFGLSDAELEGLTAAISGQRKAAMRDELQTRPVLWREIVVAPGLKLMVEDGWSPESDADSLLNMMRAALHLIIKDQRRPEHDGG
;
A
#
# COMPACT_ATOMS: atom_id res chain seq x y z
N MET A 1 -15.53 -18.06 -13.09
CA MET A 1 -16.69 -17.21 -12.75
C MET A 1 -16.19 -16.11 -11.84
N THR A 2 -16.33 -14.85 -12.28
CA THR A 2 -15.73 -13.67 -11.64
C THR A 2 -16.81 -12.96 -10.85
N VAL A 3 -16.58 -12.76 -9.56
CA VAL A 3 -17.39 -11.85 -8.74
C VAL A 3 -16.49 -10.65 -8.41
N ILE A 4 -16.96 -9.47 -8.80
CA ILE A 4 -16.28 -8.18 -8.67
C ILE A 4 -16.74 -7.54 -7.35
N TRP A 5 -15.79 -7.19 -6.49
CA TRP A 5 -15.91 -6.13 -5.50
C TRP A 5 -14.58 -5.34 -5.45
N GLU A 6 -14.70 -4.06 -5.13
CA GLU A 6 -13.72 -2.97 -5.22
C GLU A 6 -12.22 -3.32 -5.13
N ASN A 7 -11.53 -3.04 -6.24
CA ASN A 7 -10.14 -2.57 -6.30
C ASN A 7 -9.04 -3.41 -5.62
N THR A 8 -8.98 -4.73 -5.86
CA THR A 8 -7.74 -5.51 -6.11
C THR A 8 -8.18 -6.89 -6.55
N VAL A 9 -8.27 -7.11 -7.86
CA VAL A 9 -8.33 -8.49 -8.37
C VAL A 9 -6.94 -9.07 -8.14
N MET A 10 -6.79 -10.06 -7.25
CA MET A 10 -5.62 -10.95 -7.29
C MET A 10 -5.70 -11.79 -8.56
N VAL A 11 -5.43 -11.16 -9.71
CA VAL A 11 -5.14 -11.88 -10.94
C VAL A 11 -3.73 -12.43 -10.77
N VAL A 12 -3.64 -13.57 -10.10
CA VAL A 12 -2.49 -14.45 -10.29
C VAL A 12 -2.60 -14.91 -11.73
N GLN A 13 -1.92 -14.22 -12.64
CA GLN A 13 -1.88 -14.53 -14.07
C GLN A 13 -1.52 -16.02 -14.24
N GLY A 14 -2.22 -16.71 -15.13
CA GLY A 14 -2.26 -18.18 -15.26
C GLY A 14 -0.95 -18.85 -15.69
N HIS A 15 0.06 -18.83 -14.83
CA HIS A 15 1.14 -19.81 -14.84
C HIS A 15 0.75 -20.95 -13.90
N ASP A 16 0.60 -22.17 -14.44
CA ASP A 16 0.32 -23.39 -13.66
C ASP A 16 1.45 -23.77 -12.69
N GLY A 17 2.58 -23.03 -12.72
CA GLY A 17 3.69 -23.19 -11.81
C GLY A 17 4.73 -22.07 -11.95
N PHE A 18 5.30 -21.69 -10.81
CA PHE A 18 6.37 -20.71 -10.66
C PHE A 18 7.65 -21.42 -10.25
N THR A 19 8.78 -21.00 -10.80
CA THR A 19 10.08 -21.27 -10.18
C THR A 19 10.19 -20.49 -8.86
N LEU A 20 11.18 -20.81 -8.01
CA LEU A 20 11.35 -20.09 -6.75
C LEU A 20 11.58 -18.58 -6.96
N ASP A 21 12.36 -18.20 -7.97
CA ASP A 21 12.67 -16.80 -8.24
C ASP A 21 11.46 -16.04 -8.77
N GLU A 22 10.65 -16.67 -9.64
CA GLU A 22 9.39 -16.10 -10.11
C GLU A 22 8.37 -15.97 -8.97
N LEU A 23 8.27 -16.98 -8.10
CA LEU A 23 7.43 -16.92 -6.90
C LEU A 23 7.80 -15.72 -6.03
N LEU A 24 9.08 -15.53 -5.75
CA LEU A 24 9.56 -14.42 -4.93
C LEU A 24 9.31 -13.07 -5.59
N THR A 25 9.48 -12.99 -6.91
CA THR A 25 9.18 -11.79 -7.69
C THR A 25 7.71 -11.41 -7.59
N GLU A 26 6.81 -12.38 -7.81
CA GLU A 26 5.37 -12.14 -7.74
C GLU A 26 4.90 -11.82 -6.31
N VAL A 27 5.41 -12.54 -5.32
CA VAL A 27 5.11 -12.25 -3.91
C VAL A 27 5.62 -10.86 -3.52
N GLY A 28 6.78 -10.43 -4.00
CA GLY A 28 7.32 -9.10 -3.74
C GLY A 28 6.44 -7.98 -4.30
N LYS A 29 5.94 -8.13 -5.52
CA LYS A 29 4.96 -7.20 -6.13
C LYS A 29 3.68 -7.13 -5.29
N LEU A 30 3.14 -8.29 -4.90
CA LEU A 30 1.89 -8.38 -4.16
C LEU A 30 2.01 -7.79 -2.74
N VAL A 31 3.08 -8.12 -2.01
CA VAL A 31 3.38 -7.54 -0.67
C VAL A 31 3.42 -6.01 -0.74
N THR A 32 4.04 -5.46 -1.79
CA THR A 32 4.11 -4.01 -2.00
C THR A 32 2.72 -3.42 -2.26
N SER A 33 1.96 -3.98 -3.20
CA SER A 33 0.62 -3.50 -3.56
C SER A 33 -0.41 -3.58 -2.41
N LEU A 34 -0.25 -4.57 -1.53
CA LEU A 34 -1.10 -4.79 -0.37
C LEU A 34 -0.65 -3.96 0.84
N GLY A 35 0.44 -3.20 0.74
CA GLY A 35 0.96 -2.39 1.85
C GLY A 35 1.46 -3.24 3.02
N LEU A 36 1.98 -4.44 2.75
CA LEU A 36 2.44 -5.39 3.76
C LEU A 36 3.95 -5.25 4.08
N LEU A 37 4.63 -4.23 3.54
CA LEU A 37 6.05 -3.93 3.82
C LEU A 37 6.27 -3.45 5.27
N GLY A 38 7.52 -3.50 5.76
CA GLY A 38 7.89 -2.87 7.05
C GLY A 38 7.46 -3.64 8.29
N VAL A 39 7.49 -4.96 8.21
CA VAL A 39 6.96 -5.85 9.25
C VAL A 39 7.84 -5.90 10.50
N GLN A 40 9.13 -5.59 10.39
CA GLN A 40 10.04 -5.65 11.53
C GLN A 40 10.87 -4.37 11.61
N LYS A 41 10.76 -3.68 12.75
CA LYS A 41 11.59 -2.52 13.11
C LYS A 41 13.07 -2.87 13.34
N ASP A 42 13.41 -4.16 13.38
CA ASP A 42 14.78 -4.64 13.52
C ASP A 42 15.42 -4.88 12.15
N ASN A 43 16.44 -4.08 11.86
CA ASN A 43 17.22 -3.95 10.63
C ASN A 43 18.03 -5.21 10.22
N ARG A 44 17.48 -6.41 10.41
CA ARG A 44 18.21 -7.69 10.31
C ARG A 44 17.57 -8.72 9.38
N VAL A 45 16.36 -8.47 8.86
CA VAL A 45 15.66 -9.39 7.95
C VAL A 45 15.06 -8.61 6.79
N SER A 46 15.32 -9.07 5.56
CA SER A 46 14.77 -8.49 4.32
C SER A 46 13.25 -8.30 4.41
N ASP A 47 12.76 -7.10 4.05
CA ASP A 47 11.33 -6.77 3.99
C ASP A 47 10.55 -7.75 3.10
N LEU A 48 11.21 -8.24 2.05
CA LEU A 48 10.69 -9.24 1.13
C LEU A 48 11.20 -10.65 1.50
N PRO A 49 10.37 -11.71 1.32
CA PRO A 49 10.85 -13.07 1.49
C PRO A 49 12.02 -13.35 0.53
N ASP A 50 13.07 -14.01 1.02
CA ASP A 50 14.18 -14.49 0.20
C ASP A 50 14.16 -16.02 0.08
N VAL A 51 15.06 -16.57 -0.74
CA VAL A 51 15.20 -18.02 -0.95
C VAL A 51 15.38 -18.79 0.35
N ARG A 52 16.14 -18.23 1.31
CA ARG A 52 16.39 -18.88 2.62
C ARG A 52 15.11 -18.93 3.45
N THR A 53 14.34 -17.85 3.45
CA THR A 53 13.08 -17.71 4.16
C THR A 53 12.05 -18.72 3.65
N VAL A 54 11.91 -18.87 2.33
CA VAL A 54 10.98 -19.85 1.75
C VAL A 54 11.36 -21.27 2.15
N ARG A 55 12.64 -21.64 2.01
CA ARG A 55 13.13 -22.97 2.42
C ARG A 55 12.90 -23.24 3.90
N TYR A 56 13.16 -22.25 4.74
CA TYR A 56 12.92 -22.34 6.18
C TYR A 56 11.43 -22.56 6.48
N TYR A 57 10.53 -21.79 5.86
CA TYR A 57 9.08 -21.96 6.02
C TYR A 57 8.56 -23.29 5.48
N THR A 58 9.09 -23.78 4.36
CA THR A 58 8.81 -25.15 3.89
C THR A 58 9.27 -26.20 4.90
N SER A 59 10.44 -26.03 5.52
CA SER A 59 10.95 -26.98 6.54
C SER A 59 10.10 -26.99 7.82
N LEU A 60 9.50 -25.85 8.17
CA LEU A 60 8.59 -25.72 9.30
C LEU A 60 7.16 -26.18 8.98
N GLY A 61 6.83 -26.44 7.71
CA GLY A 61 5.47 -26.77 7.28
C GLY A 61 4.51 -25.58 7.27
N LEU A 62 5.03 -24.35 7.21
CA LEU A 62 4.25 -23.13 7.03
C LEU A 62 3.81 -22.93 5.57
N ILE A 63 4.57 -23.50 4.66
CA ILE A 63 4.32 -23.49 3.22
C ILE A 63 4.30 -24.94 2.77
N ASP A 64 3.39 -25.26 1.87
CA ASP A 64 3.30 -26.58 1.27
C ASP A 64 4.58 -26.93 0.52
N ARG A 65 4.84 -28.23 0.39
CA ARG A 65 6.01 -28.67 -0.37
C ARG A 65 5.77 -28.40 -1.87
N PRO A 66 6.73 -27.77 -2.57
CA PRO A 66 6.61 -27.57 -4.00
C PRO A 66 6.61 -28.91 -4.74
N GLN A 67 6.01 -28.92 -5.93
CA GLN A 67 6.10 -30.07 -6.82
C GLN A 67 7.51 -30.14 -7.41
N ILE A 68 8.12 -31.32 -7.40
CA ILE A 68 9.45 -31.50 -8.00
C ILE A 68 9.29 -31.97 -9.44
N VAL A 69 9.72 -31.13 -10.38
CA VAL A 69 9.75 -31.45 -11.82
C VAL A 69 11.22 -31.48 -12.26
N GLY A 70 11.72 -32.69 -12.53
CA GLY A 70 13.14 -32.92 -12.81
C GLY A 70 14.02 -32.60 -11.58
N ARG A 71 14.75 -31.48 -11.64
CA ARG A 71 15.58 -30.97 -10.53
C ARG A 71 15.07 -29.65 -9.95
N GLN A 72 13.92 -29.18 -10.40
CA GLN A 72 13.37 -27.88 -10.04
C GLN A 72 12.10 -28.01 -9.20
N GLY A 73 12.00 -27.19 -8.15
CA GLY A 73 10.77 -27.05 -7.37
C GLY A 73 9.85 -26.05 -8.06
N ILE A 74 8.63 -26.50 -8.35
CA ILE A 74 7.55 -25.74 -8.97
C ILE A 74 6.51 -25.41 -7.91
N TYR A 75 6.22 -24.13 -7.77
CA TYR A 75 5.33 -23.56 -6.79
C TYR A 75 4.04 -23.12 -7.47
N GLY A 76 2.89 -23.59 -7.02
CA GLY A 76 1.58 -23.11 -7.49
C GLY A 76 1.06 -21.89 -6.72
N ARG A 77 -0.12 -21.41 -7.13
CA ARG A 77 -0.86 -20.28 -6.54
C ARG A 77 -0.98 -20.35 -5.02
N ARG A 78 -1.23 -21.53 -4.45
CA ARG A 78 -1.34 -21.71 -3.00
C ARG A 78 -0.10 -21.26 -2.24
N HIS A 79 1.10 -21.43 -2.80
CA HIS A 79 2.34 -20.97 -2.16
C HIS A 79 2.42 -19.43 -2.09
N ILE A 80 1.88 -18.74 -3.10
CA ILE A 80 1.74 -17.27 -3.07
C ILE A 80 0.83 -16.88 -1.91
N LEU A 81 -0.34 -17.52 -1.81
CA LEU A 81 -1.32 -17.22 -0.75
C LEU A 81 -0.75 -17.48 0.65
N GLN A 82 -0.05 -18.60 0.84
CA GLN A 82 0.61 -18.90 2.12
C GLN A 82 1.66 -17.86 2.47
N LEU A 83 2.52 -17.46 1.51
CA LEU A 83 3.53 -16.42 1.73
C LEU A 83 2.91 -15.06 2.06
N LEU A 84 1.84 -14.68 1.37
CA LEU A 84 1.12 -13.44 1.66
C LEU A 84 0.45 -13.46 3.03
N ALA A 85 -0.18 -14.58 3.39
CA ALA A 85 -0.83 -14.73 4.69
C ALA A 85 0.18 -14.72 5.84
N ILE A 86 1.34 -15.37 5.67
CA ILE A 86 2.47 -15.28 6.62
C ILE A 86 2.88 -13.82 6.78
N LYS A 87 3.13 -13.10 5.67
CA LYS A 87 3.54 -11.69 5.73
C LYS A 87 2.48 -10.81 6.38
N ALA A 88 1.21 -11.02 6.08
CA ALA A 88 0.10 -10.31 6.70
C ALA A 88 0.08 -10.54 8.23
N LEU A 89 0.16 -11.79 8.69
CA LEU A 89 0.17 -12.09 10.12
C LEU A 89 1.43 -11.58 10.84
N GLN A 90 2.58 -11.58 10.17
CA GLN A 90 3.79 -10.99 10.73
C GLN A 90 3.63 -9.49 11.00
N THR A 91 2.81 -8.76 10.21
CA THR A 91 2.53 -7.32 10.47
C THR A 91 1.91 -7.08 11.85
N LEU A 92 1.25 -8.10 12.40
CA LEU A 92 0.64 -8.09 13.73
C LEU A 92 1.65 -8.48 14.84
N SER A 93 2.94 -8.61 14.51
CA SER A 93 4.03 -9.01 15.43
C SER A 93 3.80 -10.34 16.14
N LEU A 94 3.09 -11.27 15.48
CA LEU A 94 2.84 -12.60 16.02
C LEU A 94 4.09 -13.49 15.91
N PRO A 95 4.37 -14.33 16.93
CA PRO A 95 5.45 -15.30 16.86
C PRO A 95 5.15 -16.35 15.79
N LEU A 96 6.21 -16.85 15.15
CA LEU A 96 6.09 -17.74 13.99
C LEU A 96 5.27 -19.02 14.26
N GLN A 97 5.31 -19.53 15.49
CA GLN A 97 4.53 -20.69 15.91
C GLN A 97 3.02 -20.39 15.99
N GLU A 98 2.64 -19.17 16.39
CA GLU A 98 1.24 -18.76 16.36
C GLU A 98 0.75 -18.52 14.93
N ILE A 99 1.61 -17.97 14.07
CA ILE A 99 1.35 -17.87 12.63
C ILE A 99 1.07 -19.26 12.05
N GLN A 100 1.88 -20.26 12.39
CA GLN A 100 1.66 -21.64 11.95
C GLN A 100 0.30 -22.18 12.37
N ASN A 101 -0.09 -22.00 13.63
CA ASN A 101 -1.38 -22.45 14.13
C ASN A 101 -2.56 -21.76 13.43
N LYS A 102 -2.43 -20.48 13.11
CA LYS A 102 -3.48 -19.72 12.40
C LYS A 102 -3.63 -20.14 10.94
N LEU A 103 -2.55 -20.56 10.28
CA LEU A 103 -2.57 -20.96 8.88
C LEU A 103 -2.92 -22.44 8.68
N PHE A 104 -2.79 -23.25 9.72
CA PHE A 104 -3.03 -24.68 9.64
C PHE A 104 -4.46 -25.00 9.19
N GLY A 105 -4.56 -25.79 8.12
CA GLY A 105 -5.85 -26.24 7.58
C GLY A 105 -6.62 -25.21 6.75
N LEU A 106 -6.12 -23.98 6.60
CA LEU A 106 -6.81 -22.97 5.79
C LEU A 106 -6.82 -23.33 4.30
N SER A 107 -8.01 -23.21 3.70
CA SER A 107 -8.23 -23.25 2.27
C SER A 107 -7.67 -22.00 1.58
N ASP A 108 -7.53 -22.06 0.26
CA ASP A 108 -7.06 -20.92 -0.53
C ASP A 108 -7.95 -19.68 -0.34
N ALA A 109 -9.28 -19.87 -0.32
CA ALA A 109 -10.23 -18.78 -0.08
C ALA A 109 -10.08 -18.14 1.30
N GLU A 110 -9.78 -18.93 2.33
CA GLU A 110 -9.55 -18.43 3.69
C GLU A 110 -8.21 -17.69 3.80
N LEU A 111 -7.16 -18.18 3.14
CA LEU A 111 -5.86 -17.47 3.06
C LEU A 111 -6.00 -16.11 2.37
N GLU A 112 -6.79 -16.05 1.29
CA GLU A 112 -7.12 -14.81 0.59
C GLU A 112 -7.89 -13.85 1.49
N GLY A 113 -8.97 -14.34 2.12
CA GLY A 113 -9.81 -13.54 3.01
C GLY A 113 -9.03 -12.98 4.20
N LEU A 114 -8.18 -13.80 4.83
CA LEU A 114 -7.31 -13.38 5.93
C LEU A 114 -6.34 -12.27 5.48
N THR A 115 -5.67 -12.47 4.35
CA THR A 115 -4.71 -11.50 3.80
C THR A 115 -5.40 -10.17 3.46
N ALA A 116 -6.56 -10.24 2.80
CA ALA A 116 -7.34 -9.07 2.42
C ALA A 116 -7.84 -8.28 3.65
N ALA A 117 -8.32 -8.98 4.69
CA ALA A 117 -8.79 -8.37 5.92
C ALA A 117 -7.67 -7.57 6.62
N ILE A 118 -6.49 -8.17 6.79
CA ILE A 118 -5.35 -7.51 7.44
C ILE A 118 -4.84 -6.33 6.59
N SER A 119 -4.71 -6.51 5.27
CA SER A 119 -4.30 -5.43 4.36
C SER A 119 -5.29 -4.26 4.41
N GLY A 120 -6.59 -4.54 4.39
CA GLY A 120 -7.64 -3.53 4.46
C GLY A 120 -7.61 -2.74 5.77
N GLN A 121 -7.47 -3.43 6.91
CA GLN A 121 -7.31 -2.79 8.22
C GLN A 121 -6.07 -1.89 8.26
N ARG A 122 -4.94 -2.36 7.73
CA ARG A 122 -3.70 -1.58 7.69
C ARG A 122 -3.81 -0.35 6.79
N LYS A 123 -4.41 -0.48 5.61
CA LYS A 123 -4.67 0.66 4.71
C LYS A 123 -5.62 1.68 5.35
N ALA A 124 -6.61 1.23 6.12
CA ALA A 124 -7.49 2.11 6.87
C ALA A 124 -6.75 2.87 7.96
N ALA A 125 -5.93 2.18 8.78
CA ALA A 125 -5.10 2.82 9.81
C ALA A 125 -4.13 3.84 9.21
N MET A 126 -3.45 3.51 8.10
CA MET A 126 -2.54 4.42 7.41
C MET A 126 -3.25 5.69 6.90
N ARG A 127 -4.48 5.54 6.38
CA ARG A 127 -5.31 6.69 5.95
C ARG A 127 -5.69 7.57 7.13
N ASP A 128 -6.08 6.97 8.25
CA ASP A 128 -6.45 7.70 9.46
C ASP A 128 -5.25 8.45 10.05
N GLU A 129 -4.07 7.83 10.07
CA GLU A 129 -2.81 8.48 10.49
C GLU A 129 -2.45 9.69 9.61
N LEU A 130 -2.63 9.58 8.29
CA LEU A 130 -2.38 10.70 7.36
C LEU A 130 -3.38 11.85 7.55
N GLN A 131 -4.63 11.55 7.90
CA GLN A 131 -5.65 12.56 8.18
C GLN A 131 -5.51 13.20 9.56
N THR A 132 -5.01 12.45 10.55
CA THR A 132 -4.86 12.91 11.94
C THR A 132 -3.53 13.62 12.19
N ARG A 133 -2.55 13.51 11.29
CA ARG A 133 -1.34 14.34 11.34
C ARG A 133 -1.74 15.81 11.31
N PRO A 134 -1.38 16.62 12.31
CA PRO A 134 -1.63 18.05 12.25
C PRO A 134 -0.85 18.61 11.06
N VAL A 135 -1.58 19.02 10.02
CA VAL A 135 -1.02 19.77 8.90
C VAL A 135 -0.51 21.08 9.49
N LEU A 136 0.81 21.23 9.56
CA LEU A 136 1.40 22.52 9.90
C LEU A 136 1.15 23.43 8.70
N TRP A 137 0.32 24.44 8.86
CA TRP A 137 0.11 25.45 7.83
C TRP A 137 1.08 26.60 8.08
N ARG A 138 1.85 26.98 7.06
CA ARG A 138 2.62 28.23 7.04
C ARG A 138 1.72 29.36 6.56
N GLU A 139 1.61 30.38 7.39
CA GLU A 139 0.96 31.63 7.06
C GLU A 139 2.00 32.61 6.48
N ILE A 140 1.81 33.03 5.23
CA ILE A 140 2.63 34.04 4.57
C ILE A 140 1.77 35.27 4.28
N VAL A 141 2.04 36.38 4.96
CA VAL A 141 1.38 37.66 4.67
C VAL A 141 2.01 38.26 3.42
N VAL A 142 1.25 38.34 2.34
CA VAL A 142 1.73 38.91 1.06
C VAL A 142 1.57 40.42 1.05
N ALA A 143 0.45 40.91 1.57
CA ALA A 143 0.11 42.32 1.71
C ALA A 143 -0.92 42.49 2.84
N PRO A 144 -1.16 43.70 3.36
CA PRO A 144 -2.24 43.94 4.31
C PRO A 144 -3.59 43.42 3.77
N GLY A 145 -4.20 42.48 4.49
CA GLY A 145 -5.46 41.84 4.08
C GLY A 145 -5.33 40.66 3.10
N LEU A 146 -4.12 40.34 2.61
CA LEU A 146 -3.86 39.17 1.75
C LEU A 146 -2.88 38.21 2.43
N LYS A 147 -3.38 37.02 2.76
CA LYS A 147 -2.61 35.93 3.37
C LYS A 147 -2.59 34.72 2.43
N LEU A 148 -1.42 34.11 2.29
CA LEU A 148 -1.25 32.80 1.67
C LEU A 148 -1.10 31.75 2.76
N MET A 149 -1.91 30.71 2.68
CA MET A 149 -1.82 29.54 3.53
C MET A 149 -1.19 28.42 2.71
N VAL A 150 -0.04 27.92 3.14
CA VAL A 150 0.70 26.88 2.43
C VAL A 150 1.01 25.77 3.42
N GLU A 151 0.75 24.52 3.04
CA GLU A 151 1.14 23.37 3.86
C GLU A 151 2.67 23.34 4.07
N ASP A 152 3.10 22.98 5.28
CA ASP A 152 4.51 22.86 5.62
C ASP A 152 5.14 21.70 4.86
N GLY A 153 6.29 21.95 4.25
CA GLY A 153 6.92 21.02 3.32
C GLY A 153 6.27 20.93 1.93
N TRP A 154 5.18 21.68 1.64
CA TRP A 154 4.64 21.75 0.28
C TRP A 154 5.68 22.29 -0.70
N SER A 155 5.84 21.56 -1.81
CA SER A 155 6.62 21.96 -2.98
C SER A 155 5.72 21.92 -4.20
N PRO A 156 5.80 22.91 -5.10
CA PRO A 156 4.99 22.89 -6.32
C PRO A 156 5.39 21.70 -7.19
N GLU A 157 4.39 20.94 -7.65
CA GLU A 157 4.58 19.87 -8.65
C GLU A 157 4.91 20.46 -10.04
N SER A 158 4.52 21.71 -10.28
CA SER A 158 4.77 22.46 -11.51
C SER A 158 5.99 23.37 -11.39
N ASP A 159 6.54 23.81 -12.53
CA ASP A 159 7.57 24.83 -12.55
C ASP A 159 7.09 26.17 -11.98
N ALA A 160 8.06 27.04 -11.61
CA ALA A 160 7.77 28.31 -10.96
C ALA A 160 6.92 29.26 -11.81
N ASP A 161 7.11 29.28 -13.13
CA ASP A 161 6.40 30.19 -14.02
C ASP A 161 4.92 29.80 -14.15
N SER A 162 4.64 28.50 -14.23
CA SER A 162 3.28 27.96 -14.23
C SER A 162 2.52 28.32 -12.95
N LEU A 163 3.16 28.18 -11.78
CA LEU A 163 2.57 28.56 -10.48
C LEU A 163 2.28 30.07 -10.42
N LEU A 164 3.23 30.91 -10.83
CA LEU A 164 3.06 32.37 -10.84
C LEU A 164 1.92 32.80 -11.77
N ASN A 165 1.79 32.17 -12.93
CA ASN A 165 0.69 32.44 -13.86
C ASN A 165 -0.67 32.07 -13.25
N MET A 166 -0.75 30.93 -12.55
CA MET A 166 -1.96 30.51 -11.84
C MET A 166 -2.32 31.48 -10.71
N MET A 167 -1.33 31.89 -9.90
CA MET A 167 -1.54 32.89 -8.85
C MET A 167 -2.02 34.23 -9.41
N ARG A 168 -1.43 34.69 -10.53
CA ARG A 168 -1.85 35.91 -11.22
C ARG A 168 -3.31 35.84 -11.67
N ALA A 169 -3.73 34.71 -12.24
CA ALA A 169 -5.12 34.49 -12.64
C ALA A 169 -6.08 34.53 -11.44
N ALA A 170 -5.72 33.85 -10.34
CA ALA A 170 -6.52 33.84 -9.11
C ALA A 170 -6.68 35.25 -8.50
N LEU A 171 -5.61 36.02 -8.41
CA LEU A 171 -5.65 37.40 -7.92
C LEU A 171 -6.53 38.29 -8.82
N HIS A 172 -6.48 38.11 -10.13
CA HIS A 172 -7.37 38.83 -11.06
C HIS A 172 -8.85 38.53 -10.80
N LEU A 173 -9.21 37.29 -10.47
CA LEU A 173 -10.59 36.93 -10.15
C LEU A 173 -11.04 37.62 -8.86
N ILE A 174 -10.24 37.58 -7.80
CA ILE A 174 -10.56 38.23 -6.51
C ILE A 174 -10.77 39.74 -6.70
N ILE A 175 -9.88 40.40 -7.45
CA ILE A 175 -9.97 41.84 -7.72
C ILE A 175 -11.19 42.19 -8.59
N LYS A 176 -11.55 41.32 -9.54
CA LYS A 176 -12.72 41.53 -10.41
C LYS A 176 -14.03 41.34 -9.66
N ASP A 177 -14.10 40.38 -8.75
CA ASP A 177 -15.31 40.07 -7.97
C ASP A 177 -15.64 41.20 -6.97
N GLN A 178 -14.61 41.89 -6.45
CA GLN A 178 -14.78 43.09 -5.61
C GLN A 178 -15.32 44.33 -6.35
N ARG A 179 -15.44 44.30 -7.69
CA ARG A 179 -15.98 45.42 -8.49
C ARG A 179 -17.41 45.19 -8.97
N ARG A 180 -18.19 44.30 -8.35
CA ARG A 180 -19.63 44.20 -8.62
C ARG A 180 -20.31 45.38 -7.90
N PRO A 181 -20.87 46.39 -8.62
CA PRO A 181 -21.57 47.47 -7.96
C PRO A 181 -22.85 46.93 -7.34
N GLU A 182 -23.12 47.32 -6.10
CA GLU A 182 -24.46 47.20 -5.53
C GLU A 182 -25.43 48.01 -6.39
N HIS A 183 -26.12 47.32 -7.30
CA HIS A 183 -27.39 47.78 -7.83
C HIS A 183 -28.46 47.16 -6.95
N ASP A 184 -29.05 47.93 -6.04
CA ASP A 184 -30.34 48.58 -6.31
C ASP A 184 -30.93 49.17 -5.02
N GLY A 185 -31.47 50.38 -5.11
CA GLY A 185 -32.02 51.11 -3.97
C GLY A 185 -32.50 52.51 -4.35
N GLY A 186 -33.44 52.57 -5.29
CA GLY A 186 -34.17 53.78 -5.67
C GLY A 186 -35.31 53.49 -6.62
#